data_AF-A0A8D0CBA1-F1
#
_entry.id   AF-A0A8D0CBA1-F1
#
_cell.length_a   1.000
_cell.length_b   1.000
_cell.length_c   1.000
_cell.angle_alpha   90.00
_cell.angle_beta   90.00
_cell.angle_gamma   90.00
#
_symmetry.space_group_name_H-M   'P 1'
#
loop_
_entity.id
_entity.type
_entity.pdbx_description
1 polymer ?
#
loop_
_entity_poly.entity_id
_entity_poly.type
_entity_poly.pdbx_seq_one_letter_code
_entity_poly.pdbx_strand_id
1 'polypeptide(L)'
;MQVINQCLSLCFPPDLLPPGVCNLLNPSTIYSNNEISLDSIGVYGFDYDYTLALYSPALHSCIYNTARDILVEQYKYPKGILKYEYWPNFAVRGLHYDIAKGLLMKIDAFHYIQLGTVYRYGPAIKQFMDIFSLPEMTLLAVANDFFISNDIDYDPIHLYKDVTDAIRDVHIKGFMYKWIMQDLEKYILRGDETYAVLHRLVQNGKKLFLITNSPFSFVNKGMRYMVGKDWRDFFDVVIVQADKPHFFNDCVKPFRRLDSNGDLQWDKINKLEKGQVYKQGNLFDFLRLTGWRGSKVLYFGDHLYSDLADLMLRHGWRTGAIVPELETETKIVNTEQYSQALTWLQALTGLLERMQMFRDPESQQVLQDWVKERQELRALTKNLFNPQFGSIFRTCHNPTYFSRRLCRFSDVYMASLSCLLNYDLNYTFYPRRTPLQHEAPLWMDQLCTGCMKTPFLEEMAHIR
;
A
#
# COMPACT_ATOMS: atom_id res chain seq x y z
N MET A 1 6.82 33.34 -9.71
CA MET A 1 5.46 33.32 -10.32
C MET A 1 5.36 34.17 -11.60
N GLN A 2 5.77 35.45 -11.62
CA GLN A 2 5.70 36.26 -12.87
C GLN A 2 6.60 35.75 -14.00
N VAL A 3 7.85 35.34 -13.70
CA VAL A 3 8.79 34.78 -14.70
C VAL A 3 8.31 33.43 -15.25
N ILE A 4 7.69 32.60 -14.41
CA ILE A 4 7.11 31.30 -14.80
C ILE A 4 5.96 31.51 -15.79
N ASN A 5 5.06 32.45 -15.52
CA ASN A 5 3.96 32.77 -16.44
C ASN A 5 4.44 33.42 -17.75
N GLN A 6 5.57 34.15 -17.73
CA GLN A 6 6.18 34.74 -18.93
C GLN A 6 6.94 33.71 -19.78
N CYS A 7 7.65 32.76 -19.16
CA CYS A 7 8.31 31.68 -19.89
C CYS A 7 7.31 30.65 -20.44
N LEU A 8 6.23 30.36 -19.71
CA LEU A 8 5.15 29.49 -20.19
C LEU A 8 4.45 30.09 -21.42
N SER A 9 4.22 31.42 -21.45
CA SER A 9 3.56 32.08 -22.60
C SER A 9 4.47 32.27 -23.81
N LEU A 10 5.79 32.37 -23.62
CA LEU A 10 6.77 32.53 -24.69
C LEU A 10 7.23 31.19 -25.30
N CYS A 11 7.28 30.11 -24.51
CA CYS A 11 7.71 28.79 -25.00
C CYS A 11 6.55 27.89 -25.44
N PHE A 12 5.32 28.14 -24.99
CA PHE A 12 4.15 27.36 -25.33
C PHE A 12 2.98 28.29 -25.70
N PRO A 13 2.57 28.34 -26.98
CA PRO A 13 1.31 28.97 -27.35
C PRO A 13 0.17 28.35 -26.52
N PRO A 14 -0.86 29.12 -26.12
CA PRO A 14 -2.03 28.61 -25.41
C PRO A 14 -2.68 27.39 -26.11
N ASP A 15 -2.43 27.24 -27.41
CA ASP A 15 -3.00 26.21 -28.28
C ASP A 15 -2.23 24.87 -28.29
N LEU A 16 -1.12 24.75 -27.55
CA LEU A 16 -0.28 23.53 -27.48
C LEU A 16 -0.45 22.71 -26.19
N LEU A 17 -1.20 23.24 -25.21
CA LEU A 17 -1.79 22.42 -24.15
C LEU A 17 -3.14 21.94 -24.68
N PRO A 18 -3.35 20.64 -24.94
CA PRO A 18 -4.65 20.17 -25.36
C PRO A 18 -5.70 20.64 -24.33
N PRO A 19 -6.79 21.29 -24.76
CA PRO A 19 -7.91 21.57 -23.88
C PRO A 19 -8.50 20.22 -23.45
N GLY A 20 -8.11 19.71 -22.27
CA GLY A 20 -8.55 18.41 -21.76
C GLY A 20 -7.52 17.56 -21.00
N VAL A 21 -6.27 18.02 -20.78
CA VAL A 21 -5.24 17.22 -20.06
C VAL A 21 -5.44 17.17 -18.53
N CYS A 22 -6.36 17.96 -17.98
CA CYS A 22 -6.67 17.98 -16.54
C CYS A 22 -8.08 17.46 -16.25
N ASN A 23 -8.42 16.22 -16.62
CA ASN A 23 -9.49 15.55 -15.87
C ASN A 23 -8.86 15.04 -14.56
N LEU A 24 -9.40 15.50 -13.44
CA LEU A 24 -8.98 15.06 -12.11
C LEU A 24 -9.06 13.53 -12.05
N LEU A 25 -7.97 12.88 -11.66
CA LEU A 25 -7.93 11.44 -11.43
C LEU A 25 -8.95 11.08 -10.34
N ASN A 26 -9.76 10.06 -10.57
CA ASN A 26 -10.70 9.59 -9.56
C ASN A 26 -9.94 8.74 -8.51
N PRO A 27 -9.94 9.11 -7.21
CA PRO A 27 -9.28 8.32 -6.17
C PRO A 27 -9.84 6.90 -6.00
N SER A 28 -11.03 6.64 -6.53
CA SER A 28 -11.72 5.35 -6.50
C SER A 28 -11.49 4.51 -7.76
N THR A 29 -10.53 4.88 -8.61
CA THR A 29 -10.14 4.10 -9.80
C THR A 29 -9.37 2.84 -9.41
N ILE A 30 -9.68 1.74 -10.09
CA ILE A 30 -8.87 0.52 -10.08
C ILE A 30 -7.83 0.61 -11.18
N TYR A 31 -6.56 0.46 -10.82
CA TYR A 31 -5.43 0.46 -11.73
C TYR A 31 -5.04 -0.97 -12.07
N SER A 32 -4.70 -1.22 -13.34
CA SER A 32 -4.39 -2.55 -13.86
C SER A 32 -2.96 -2.62 -14.37
N ASN A 33 -2.22 -3.62 -13.86
CA ASN A 33 -0.89 -4.01 -14.32
C ASN A 33 -0.98 -5.13 -15.38
N ASN A 34 -2.01 -5.98 -15.30
CA ASN A 34 -2.30 -7.04 -16.26
C ASN A 34 -3.78 -7.03 -16.64
N GLU A 35 -4.09 -7.63 -17.79
CA GLU A 35 -5.47 -7.76 -18.26
C GLU A 35 -6.26 -8.69 -17.33
N ILE A 36 -7.41 -8.21 -16.83
CA ILE A 36 -8.30 -9.01 -15.99
C ILE A 36 -9.76 -8.74 -16.31
N SER A 37 -10.48 -9.80 -16.67
CA SER A 37 -11.93 -9.77 -16.83
C SER A 37 -12.61 -10.22 -15.55
N LEU A 38 -13.39 -9.34 -14.91
CA LEU A 38 -14.14 -9.68 -13.69
C LEU A 38 -15.21 -10.75 -13.96
N ASP A 39 -15.67 -10.88 -15.20
CA ASP A 39 -16.67 -11.87 -15.61
C ASP A 39 -16.12 -13.29 -15.39
N SER A 40 -14.87 -13.49 -15.80
CA SER A 40 -14.14 -14.75 -15.72
C SER A 40 -13.82 -15.19 -14.27
N ILE A 41 -13.89 -14.27 -13.31
CA ILE A 41 -13.63 -14.55 -11.90
C ILE A 41 -14.89 -15.14 -11.26
N GLY A 42 -14.79 -16.39 -10.81
CA GLY A 42 -15.86 -17.08 -10.09
C GLY A 42 -15.71 -17.04 -8.57
N VAL A 43 -14.49 -16.85 -8.08
CA VAL A 43 -14.13 -16.96 -6.66
C VAL A 43 -13.31 -15.75 -6.22
N TYR A 44 -13.73 -15.11 -5.14
CA TYR A 44 -13.11 -13.92 -4.57
C TYR A 44 -12.61 -14.25 -3.16
N GLY A 45 -11.33 -14.04 -2.93
CA GLY A 45 -10.69 -14.24 -1.64
C GLY A 45 -10.21 -12.93 -1.04
N PHE A 46 -10.20 -12.85 0.28
CA PHE A 46 -9.80 -11.63 0.98
C PHE A 46 -8.86 -11.96 2.15
N ASP A 47 -7.92 -11.07 2.41
CA ASP A 47 -7.42 -10.84 3.77
C ASP A 47 -8.43 -10.02 4.59
N TYR A 48 -8.26 -10.00 5.90
CA TYR A 48 -9.08 -9.24 6.83
C TYR A 48 -8.48 -7.86 7.14
N ASP A 49 -7.37 -7.83 7.87
CA ASP A 49 -6.73 -6.61 8.35
C ASP A 49 -6.24 -5.76 7.17
N TYR A 50 -6.51 -4.46 7.16
CA TYR A 50 -6.20 -3.52 6.05
C TYR A 50 -6.73 -3.88 4.64
N THR A 51 -7.52 -4.94 4.51
CA THR A 51 -8.17 -5.36 3.26
C THR A 51 -9.69 -5.24 3.34
N LEU A 52 -10.34 -6.02 4.21
CA LEU A 52 -11.76 -5.84 4.54
C LEU A 52 -11.94 -4.79 5.64
N ALA A 53 -11.12 -4.84 6.68
CA ALA A 53 -11.14 -3.89 7.78
C ALA A 53 -10.03 -2.85 7.60
N LEU A 54 -10.36 -1.69 7.03
CA LEU A 54 -9.43 -0.56 6.94
C LEU A 54 -9.36 0.17 8.27
N TYR A 55 -8.15 0.29 8.85
CA TYR A 55 -7.99 0.93 10.16
C TYR A 55 -7.65 2.42 10.09
N SER A 56 -8.14 3.18 11.06
CA SER A 56 -7.82 4.60 11.18
C SER A 56 -6.37 4.85 11.63
N PRO A 57 -5.76 6.00 11.26
CA PRO A 57 -4.39 6.34 11.66
C PRO A 57 -4.17 6.40 13.18
N ALA A 58 -5.24 6.55 13.97
CA ALA A 58 -5.17 6.53 15.42
C ALA A 58 -4.56 5.23 15.96
N LEU A 59 -4.71 4.11 15.23
CA LEU A 59 -4.13 2.83 15.61
C LEU A 59 -2.59 2.89 15.64
N HIS A 60 -1.97 3.59 14.68
CA HIS A 60 -0.51 3.72 14.61
C HIS A 60 0.05 4.44 15.83
N SER A 61 -0.64 5.50 16.29
CA SER A 61 -0.27 6.22 17.51
C SER A 61 -0.32 5.30 18.74
N CYS A 62 -1.35 4.46 18.87
CA CYS A 62 -1.46 3.51 19.97
C CYS A 62 -0.34 2.46 19.97
N ILE A 63 -0.03 1.90 18.78
CA ILE A 63 1.07 0.93 18.61
C ILE A 63 2.40 1.59 19.00
N TYR A 64 2.70 2.77 18.46
CA TYR A 64 3.93 3.51 18.75
C TYR A 64 4.08 3.80 20.24
N ASN A 65 3.06 4.40 20.86
CA ASN A 65 3.12 4.81 22.26
C ASN A 65 3.32 3.60 23.18
N THR A 66 2.60 2.50 22.92
CA THR A 66 2.71 1.29 23.74
C THR A 66 4.09 0.62 23.57
N ALA A 67 4.60 0.54 22.34
CA ALA A 67 5.94 0.00 22.10
C ALA A 67 7.03 0.87 22.76
N ARG A 68 6.91 2.19 22.68
CA ARG A 68 7.79 3.15 23.38
C ARG A 68 7.75 2.93 24.89
N ASP A 69 6.55 2.78 25.46
CA ASP A 69 6.39 2.59 26.89
C ASP A 69 6.98 1.24 27.33
N ILE A 70 6.82 0.17 26.52
CA ILE A 70 7.51 -1.12 26.72
C ILE A 70 9.03 -0.95 26.73
N LEU A 71 9.61 -0.19 25.80
CA LEU A 71 11.06 0.05 25.78
C LEU A 71 11.55 0.72 27.07
N VAL A 72 10.82 1.71 27.57
CA VAL A 72 11.21 2.43 28.80
C VAL A 72 10.98 1.58 30.05
N GLU A 73 9.83 0.89 30.14
CA GLU A 73 9.43 0.16 31.35
C GLU A 73 10.10 -1.21 31.47
N GLN A 74 10.22 -1.96 30.36
CA GLN A 74 10.73 -3.33 30.35
C GLN A 74 12.20 -3.39 29.95
N TYR A 75 12.58 -2.71 28.86
CA TYR A 75 13.96 -2.68 28.36
C TYR A 75 14.83 -1.61 29.04
N LYS A 76 14.24 -0.78 29.91
CA LYS A 76 14.93 0.26 30.70
C LYS A 76 15.63 1.32 29.83
N TYR A 77 15.07 1.61 28.66
CA TYR A 77 15.52 2.71 27.83
C TYR A 77 15.38 4.06 28.57
N PRO A 78 16.21 5.06 28.25
CA PRO A 78 16.15 6.36 28.91
C PRO A 78 14.75 6.99 28.88
N LYS A 79 14.27 7.43 30.05
CA LYS A 79 12.94 8.05 30.19
C LYS A 79 12.74 9.29 29.31
N GLY A 80 13.83 9.93 28.89
CA GLY A 80 13.80 11.06 27.95
C GLY A 80 13.14 10.73 26.61
N ILE A 81 13.03 9.44 26.24
CA ILE A 81 12.32 9.00 25.03
C ILE A 81 10.80 9.20 25.13
N LEU A 82 10.23 9.23 26.34
CA LEU A 82 8.79 9.44 26.54
C LEU A 82 8.27 10.77 26.02
N LYS A 83 9.14 11.78 25.85
CA LYS A 83 8.77 13.10 25.32
C LYS A 83 8.44 13.07 23.83
N TYR A 84 8.86 12.04 23.09
CA TYR A 84 8.60 11.92 21.67
C TYR A 84 7.29 11.17 21.44
N GLU A 85 6.28 11.90 20.97
CA GLU A 85 5.02 11.32 20.50
C GLU A 85 5.15 10.77 19.08
N TYR A 86 4.20 9.92 18.69
CA TYR A 86 4.14 9.45 17.30
C TYR A 86 3.95 10.65 16.38
N TRP A 87 4.80 10.77 15.36
CA TRP A 87 4.67 11.78 14.32
C TRP A 87 4.00 11.17 13.08
N PRO A 88 2.71 11.45 12.82
CA PRO A 88 2.05 11.01 11.60
C PRO A 88 2.78 11.59 10.39
N ASN A 89 2.93 10.78 9.33
CA ASN A 89 3.65 11.15 8.11
C ASN A 89 5.16 11.41 8.29
N PHE A 90 5.81 10.92 9.34
CA PHE A 90 7.27 10.88 9.36
C PHE A 90 7.81 9.87 8.34
N ALA A 91 7.38 8.61 8.44
CA ALA A 91 7.78 7.52 7.55
C ALA A 91 6.72 7.23 6.49
N VAL A 92 7.13 6.56 5.41
CA VAL A 92 6.23 6.03 4.38
C VAL A 92 6.44 4.53 4.19
N ARG A 93 5.45 3.83 3.64
CA ARG A 93 5.56 2.40 3.34
C ARG A 93 6.61 2.14 2.25
N GLY A 94 7.32 1.02 2.36
CA GLY A 94 8.31 0.58 1.39
C GLY A 94 9.74 1.09 1.61
N LEU A 95 9.99 1.78 2.73
CA LEU A 95 11.34 2.18 3.13
C LEU A 95 12.20 0.99 3.52
N HIS A 96 13.50 1.21 3.50
CA HIS A 96 14.53 0.24 3.86
C HIS A 96 15.28 0.74 5.08
N TYR A 97 15.65 -0.17 5.97
CA TYR A 97 16.38 0.13 7.18
C TYR A 97 17.67 -0.67 7.27
N ASP A 98 18.82 0.00 7.32
CA ASP A 98 20.06 -0.71 7.62
C ASP A 98 20.28 -0.83 9.13
N ILE A 99 20.20 -2.08 9.58
CA ILE A 99 20.26 -2.49 10.98
C ILE A 99 21.65 -2.24 11.55
N ALA A 100 22.72 -2.48 10.79
CA ALA A 100 24.09 -2.41 11.30
C ALA A 100 24.51 -0.98 11.69
N LYS A 101 23.75 0.02 11.25
CA LYS A 101 24.10 1.44 11.38
C LYS A 101 22.94 2.31 11.87
N GLY A 102 21.72 1.77 11.93
CA GLY A 102 20.55 2.44 12.47
C GLY A 102 19.83 3.40 11.52
N LEU A 103 19.56 2.99 10.28
CA LEU A 103 19.40 3.92 9.16
C LEU A 103 18.13 3.74 8.39
N LEU A 104 17.41 4.81 8.09
CA LEU A 104 16.20 4.74 7.26
C LEU A 104 16.46 5.37 5.88
N MET A 105 16.11 4.66 4.82
CA MET A 105 16.37 5.09 3.44
C MET A 105 15.27 4.68 2.46
N LYS A 106 15.15 5.44 1.37
CA LYS A 106 14.25 5.09 0.26
C LYS A 106 15.05 4.64 -0.95
N ILE A 107 14.62 3.53 -1.54
CA ILE A 107 15.32 2.86 -2.64
C ILE A 107 14.39 2.80 -3.86
N ASP A 108 14.94 3.10 -5.03
CA ASP A 108 14.23 3.00 -6.30
C ASP A 108 14.18 1.57 -6.86
N ALA A 109 13.46 1.39 -7.97
CA ALA A 109 13.31 0.12 -8.64
C ALA A 109 14.63 -0.54 -9.09
N PHE A 110 15.71 0.22 -9.25
CA PHE A 110 17.02 -0.24 -9.70
C PHE A 110 18.01 -0.43 -8.55
N HIS A 111 17.54 -0.30 -7.30
CA HIS A 111 18.35 -0.35 -6.08
C HIS A 111 19.26 0.88 -5.88
N TYR A 112 18.97 1.99 -6.57
CA TYR A 112 19.61 3.26 -6.25
C TYR A 112 18.93 3.90 -5.06
N ILE A 113 19.75 4.45 -4.17
CA ILE A 113 19.27 5.15 -3.00
C ILE A 113 18.85 6.57 -3.43
N GLN A 114 17.63 6.97 -3.06
CA GLN A 114 17.15 8.31 -3.37
C GLN A 114 17.94 9.36 -2.56
N LEU A 115 18.56 10.30 -3.27
CA LEU A 115 19.32 11.40 -2.64
C LEU A 115 18.43 12.20 -1.68
N GLY A 116 18.98 12.55 -0.51
CA GLY A 116 18.25 13.30 0.52
C GLY A 116 17.18 12.49 1.26
N THR A 117 17.12 11.18 1.05
CA THR A 117 16.26 10.26 1.82
C THR A 117 17.05 9.32 2.72
N VAL A 118 18.38 9.45 2.74
CA VAL A 118 19.26 8.62 3.56
C VAL A 118 19.47 9.27 4.90
N TYR A 119 19.13 8.54 5.94
CA TYR A 119 19.53 8.86 7.30
C TYR A 119 20.59 7.83 7.71
N ARG A 120 21.89 8.16 7.44
CA ARG A 120 23.20 7.41 7.58
C ARG A 120 23.29 6.08 6.73
N TYR A 121 24.46 5.39 6.52
CA TYR A 121 24.67 4.22 5.57
C TYR A 121 25.48 2.94 6.06
N GLY A 122 25.10 1.69 5.64
CA GLY A 122 25.82 0.38 5.78
C GLY A 122 25.08 -0.92 5.26
N PRO A 123 25.53 -2.16 5.60
CA PRO A 123 25.28 -3.38 4.78
C PRO A 123 24.13 -4.35 5.14
N ALA A 124 23.38 -4.20 6.25
CA ALA A 124 22.34 -5.16 6.67
C ALA A 124 20.92 -4.58 6.57
N ILE A 125 20.26 -4.74 5.41
CA ILE A 125 19.06 -3.97 5.04
C ILE A 125 17.75 -4.76 5.26
N LYS A 126 16.88 -4.30 6.16
CA LYS A 126 15.46 -4.70 6.29
C LYS A 126 14.58 -3.84 5.39
N GLN A 127 13.49 -4.40 4.86
CA GLN A 127 12.47 -3.67 4.13
C GLN A 127 11.15 -3.60 4.91
N PHE A 128 10.54 -2.42 5.01
CA PHE A 128 9.28 -2.19 5.71
C PHE A 128 8.12 -2.08 4.73
N MET A 129 7.51 -3.22 4.43
CA MET A 129 6.46 -3.36 3.42
C MET A 129 5.06 -3.42 4.00
N ASP A 130 4.90 -3.39 5.31
CA ASP A 130 3.61 -3.47 5.99
C ASP A 130 3.22 -2.08 6.52
N ILE A 131 1.93 -1.75 6.48
CA ILE A 131 1.39 -0.54 7.09
C ILE A 131 1.61 -0.56 8.62
N PHE A 132 1.58 -1.74 9.25
CA PHE A 132 1.94 -1.89 10.68
C PHE A 132 3.40 -1.57 10.99
N SER A 133 4.26 -1.43 9.97
CA SER A 133 5.67 -1.04 10.16
C SER A 133 5.89 0.47 10.33
N LEU A 134 4.88 1.32 10.07
CA LEU A 134 5.04 2.78 10.20
C LEU A 134 5.43 3.20 11.63
N PRO A 135 4.76 2.71 12.69
CA PRO A 135 5.20 2.93 14.08
C PRO A 135 6.63 2.45 14.37
N GLU A 136 7.00 1.26 13.89
CA GLU A 136 8.34 0.68 14.10
C GLU A 136 9.42 1.58 13.50
N MET A 137 9.24 2.04 12.26
CA MET A 137 10.20 2.93 11.59
C MET A 137 10.37 4.26 12.33
N THR A 138 9.27 4.86 12.78
CA THR A 138 9.32 6.10 13.56
C THR A 138 10.03 5.89 14.89
N LEU A 139 9.75 4.79 15.60
CA LEU A 139 10.36 4.50 16.90
C LEU A 139 11.86 4.19 16.77
N LEU A 140 12.27 3.46 15.73
CA LEU A 140 13.68 3.26 15.40
C LEU A 140 14.39 4.60 15.18
N ALA A 141 13.81 5.49 14.37
CA ALA A 141 14.41 6.79 14.10
C ALA A 141 14.54 7.65 15.36
N VAL A 142 13.49 7.70 16.19
CA VAL A 142 13.47 8.43 17.46
C VAL A 142 14.50 7.90 18.45
N ALA A 143 14.56 6.57 18.62
CA ALA A 143 15.49 5.97 19.56
C ALA A 143 16.95 6.22 19.15
N ASN A 144 17.28 6.01 17.87
CA ASN A 144 18.60 6.34 17.34
C ASN A 144 18.95 7.82 17.56
N ASP A 145 18.08 8.74 17.12
CA ASP A 145 18.30 10.18 17.25
C ASP A 145 18.52 10.61 18.71
N PHE A 146 17.77 10.00 19.65
CA PHE A 146 17.94 10.27 21.07
C PHE A 146 19.31 9.84 21.59
N PHE A 147 19.76 8.61 21.32
CA PHE A 147 21.08 8.16 21.80
C PHE A 147 22.21 9.04 21.24
N ILE A 148 22.14 9.37 19.96
CA ILE A 148 23.14 10.22 19.30
C ILE A 148 23.14 11.64 19.87
N SER A 149 21.96 12.27 19.98
CA SER A 149 21.84 13.67 20.42
C SER A 149 22.24 13.87 21.88
N ASN A 150 22.28 12.79 22.67
CA ASN A 150 22.68 12.80 24.08
C ASN A 150 24.06 12.16 24.30
N ASP A 151 24.81 11.86 23.24
CA ASP A 151 26.15 11.26 23.30
C ASP A 151 26.19 9.95 24.14
N ILE A 152 25.21 9.09 23.93
CA ILE A 152 25.08 7.80 24.61
C ILE A 152 25.48 6.68 23.65
N ASP A 153 26.47 5.88 24.05
CA ASP A 153 26.89 4.69 23.30
C ASP A 153 25.78 3.63 23.28
N TYR A 154 25.53 3.08 22.10
CA TYR A 154 24.56 1.99 21.89
C TYR A 154 24.95 1.15 20.68
N ASP A 155 24.44 -0.09 20.63
CA ASP A 155 24.56 -0.94 19.45
C ASP A 155 23.28 -0.88 18.59
N PRO A 156 23.36 -0.44 17.32
CA PRO A 156 22.21 -0.38 16.42
C PRO A 156 21.50 -1.72 16.20
N ILE A 157 22.22 -2.85 16.25
CA ILE A 157 21.65 -4.18 16.04
C ILE A 157 20.76 -4.57 17.22
N HIS A 158 21.23 -4.39 18.45
CA HIS A 158 20.42 -4.62 19.65
C HIS A 158 19.25 -3.63 19.74
N LEU A 159 19.46 -2.36 19.42
CA LEU A 159 18.38 -1.37 19.40
C LEU A 159 17.26 -1.78 18.45
N TYR A 160 17.64 -2.21 17.25
CA TYR A 160 16.69 -2.71 16.27
C TYR A 160 15.90 -3.91 16.81
N LYS A 161 16.59 -4.88 17.42
CA LYS A 161 15.96 -6.07 18.00
C LYS A 161 14.96 -5.69 19.11
N ASP A 162 15.36 -4.83 20.05
CA ASP A 162 14.52 -4.42 21.17
C ASP A 162 13.26 -3.69 20.68
N VAL A 163 13.39 -2.80 19.69
CA VAL A 163 12.25 -2.10 19.09
C VAL A 163 11.33 -3.06 18.33
N THR A 164 11.88 -3.97 17.53
CA THR A 164 11.10 -5.01 16.83
C THR A 164 10.38 -5.92 17.84
N ASP A 165 11.05 -6.32 18.92
CA ASP A 165 10.46 -7.17 19.96
C ASP A 165 9.37 -6.42 20.75
N ALA A 166 9.55 -5.13 21.03
CA ALA A 166 8.54 -4.28 21.66
C ALA A 166 7.27 -4.12 20.79
N ILE A 167 7.44 -3.89 19.49
CA ILE A 167 6.33 -3.85 18.52
C ILE A 167 5.64 -5.22 18.45
N ARG A 168 6.41 -6.30 18.36
CA ARG A 168 5.89 -7.67 18.35
C ARG A 168 5.06 -7.96 19.61
N ASP A 169 5.51 -7.50 20.77
CA ASP A 169 4.80 -7.65 22.04
C ASP A 169 3.43 -6.97 22.04
N VAL A 170 3.29 -5.81 21.37
CA VAL A 170 1.98 -5.15 21.18
C VAL A 170 0.99 -6.07 20.47
N HIS A 171 1.45 -6.77 19.43
CA HIS A 171 0.63 -7.73 18.67
C HIS A 171 0.38 -9.04 19.44
N ILE A 172 1.43 -9.66 20.00
CA ILE A 172 1.32 -10.95 20.71
C ILE A 172 0.47 -10.84 21.98
N LYS A 173 0.64 -9.76 22.76
CA LYS A 173 -0.17 -9.52 23.97
C LYS A 173 -1.60 -9.07 23.64
N GLY A 174 -1.93 -8.94 22.36
CA GLY A 174 -3.27 -8.65 21.84
C GLY A 174 -3.76 -7.24 22.15
N PHE A 175 -2.86 -6.28 22.42
CA PHE A 175 -3.24 -4.90 22.73
C PHE A 175 -3.98 -4.25 21.56
N MET A 176 -3.46 -4.45 20.34
CA MET A 176 -4.10 -4.00 19.10
C MET A 176 -5.56 -4.45 19.02
N TYR A 177 -5.80 -5.75 19.20
CA TYR A 177 -7.15 -6.31 19.18
C TYR A 177 -8.03 -5.70 20.27
N LYS A 178 -7.51 -5.52 21.49
CA LYS A 178 -8.27 -4.92 22.60
C LYS A 178 -8.72 -3.50 22.29
N TRP A 179 -7.83 -2.64 21.80
CA TRP A 179 -8.18 -1.23 21.50
C TRP A 179 -9.25 -1.14 20.41
N ILE A 180 -9.08 -1.87 19.32
CA ILE A 180 -10.04 -1.88 18.22
C ILE A 180 -11.39 -2.45 18.70
N MET A 181 -11.37 -3.53 19.47
CA MET A 181 -12.60 -4.13 19.99
C MET A 181 -13.31 -3.26 21.03
N GLN A 182 -12.63 -2.32 21.70
CA GLN A 182 -13.26 -1.39 22.64
C GLN A 182 -14.02 -0.27 21.92
N ASP A 183 -13.54 0.17 20.76
CA ASP A 183 -14.10 1.29 20.02
C ASP A 183 -14.02 1.05 18.50
N LEU A 184 -14.95 0.25 17.98
CA LEU A 184 -14.94 -0.15 16.57
C LEU A 184 -15.20 1.03 15.64
N GLU A 185 -16.02 1.99 16.05
CA GLU A 185 -16.38 3.18 15.26
C GLU A 185 -15.18 4.08 15.02
N LYS A 186 -14.32 4.26 16.04
CA LYS A 186 -13.10 5.05 15.92
C LYS A 186 -12.05 4.40 15.01
N TYR A 187 -11.95 3.07 15.04
CA TYR A 187 -10.84 2.36 14.41
C TYR A 187 -11.18 1.75 13.06
N ILE A 188 -12.39 1.27 12.82
CA ILE A 188 -12.77 0.66 11.54
C ILE A 188 -13.40 1.72 10.64
N LEU A 189 -12.75 1.97 9.50
CA LEU A 189 -13.23 2.87 8.47
C LEU A 189 -14.03 2.08 7.43
N ARG A 190 -15.06 2.72 6.85
CA ARG A 190 -15.76 2.24 5.64
C ARG A 190 -16.40 0.84 5.78
N GLY A 191 -17.01 0.58 6.93
CA GLY A 191 -17.74 -0.67 7.17
C GLY A 191 -18.87 -0.90 6.16
N ASP A 192 -19.68 0.13 5.91
CA ASP A 192 -20.83 0.07 4.99
C ASP A 192 -20.42 -0.22 3.54
N GLU A 193 -19.31 0.36 3.08
CA GLU A 193 -18.80 0.10 1.74
C GLU A 193 -18.32 -1.36 1.59
N THR A 194 -17.73 -1.92 2.65
CA THR A 194 -17.30 -3.34 2.68
C THR A 194 -18.50 -4.27 2.59
N TYR A 195 -19.57 -3.99 3.34
CA TYR A 195 -20.85 -4.70 3.21
C TYR A 195 -21.38 -4.66 1.77
N ALA A 196 -21.42 -3.46 1.17
CA ALA A 196 -21.93 -3.29 -0.18
C ALA A 196 -21.17 -4.12 -1.22
N VAL A 197 -19.83 -4.20 -1.13
CA VAL A 197 -19.02 -5.03 -2.04
C VAL A 197 -19.35 -6.52 -1.85
N LEU A 198 -19.30 -7.01 -0.61
CA LEU A 198 -19.53 -8.44 -0.32
C LEU A 198 -20.94 -8.86 -0.77
N HIS A 199 -21.93 -8.02 -0.49
CA HIS A 199 -23.32 -8.23 -0.89
C HIS A 199 -23.46 -8.28 -2.41
N ARG A 200 -22.88 -7.32 -3.14
CA ARG A 200 -22.90 -7.30 -4.61
C ARG A 200 -22.29 -8.56 -5.21
N LEU A 201 -21.16 -9.04 -4.67
CA LEU A 201 -20.51 -10.26 -5.16
C LEU A 201 -21.38 -11.50 -4.93
N VAL A 202 -21.94 -11.67 -3.73
CA VAL A 202 -22.81 -12.80 -3.39
C VAL A 202 -24.10 -12.79 -4.22
N GLN A 203 -24.73 -11.63 -4.39
CA GLN A 203 -25.92 -11.48 -5.22
C GLN A 203 -25.69 -11.88 -6.69
N ASN A 204 -24.46 -11.69 -7.19
CA ASN A 204 -24.06 -12.08 -8.54
C ASN A 204 -23.49 -13.51 -8.60
N GLY A 205 -23.77 -14.34 -7.59
CA GLY A 205 -23.42 -15.76 -7.56
C GLY A 205 -21.92 -16.06 -7.41
N LYS A 206 -21.11 -15.06 -7.01
CA LYS A 206 -19.67 -15.26 -6.80
C LYS A 206 -19.44 -15.97 -5.46
N LYS A 207 -18.40 -16.81 -5.42
CA LYS A 207 -17.98 -17.55 -4.22
C LYS A 207 -16.97 -16.74 -3.43
N LEU A 208 -17.10 -16.67 -2.10
CA LEU A 208 -16.23 -15.84 -1.26
C LEU A 208 -15.44 -16.68 -0.26
N PHE A 209 -14.20 -16.30 0.01
CA PHE A 209 -13.44 -16.85 1.14
C PHE A 209 -12.57 -15.80 1.86
N LEU A 210 -12.30 -16.05 3.14
CA LEU A 210 -11.48 -15.21 4.00
C LEU A 210 -10.27 -16.01 4.49
N ILE A 211 -9.06 -15.44 4.40
CA ILE A 211 -7.82 -16.01 4.97
C ILE A 211 -7.11 -14.90 5.73
N THR A 212 -7.05 -15.02 7.06
CA THR A 212 -6.43 -14.03 7.94
C THR A 212 -5.55 -14.65 9.01
N ASN A 213 -4.53 -13.92 9.44
CA ASN A 213 -3.70 -14.27 10.61
C ASN A 213 -4.38 -13.91 11.94
N SER A 214 -5.44 -13.10 11.90
CA SER A 214 -6.15 -12.67 13.09
C SER A 214 -7.00 -13.76 13.73
N PRO A 215 -7.21 -13.71 15.06
CA PRO A 215 -8.03 -14.68 15.77
C PRO A 215 -9.52 -14.50 15.48
N PHE A 216 -10.28 -15.59 15.58
CA PHE A 216 -11.71 -15.58 15.27
C PHE A 216 -12.53 -14.58 16.10
N SER A 217 -12.26 -14.45 17.41
CA SER A 217 -13.00 -13.53 18.27
C SER A 217 -12.91 -12.07 17.79
N PHE A 218 -11.74 -11.69 17.28
CA PHE A 218 -11.49 -10.37 16.71
C PHE A 218 -12.22 -10.18 15.38
N VAL A 219 -12.01 -11.11 14.44
CA VAL A 219 -12.64 -11.09 13.11
C VAL A 219 -14.17 -11.09 13.24
N ASN A 220 -14.73 -11.95 14.08
CA ASN A 220 -16.17 -12.05 14.30
C ASN A 220 -16.74 -10.75 14.88
N LYS A 221 -16.01 -10.05 15.76
CA LYS A 221 -16.50 -8.79 16.32
C LYS A 221 -16.51 -7.67 15.28
N GLY A 222 -15.44 -7.51 14.50
CA GLY A 222 -15.39 -6.49 13.45
C GLY A 222 -16.30 -6.78 12.27
N MET A 223 -16.39 -8.03 11.80
CA MET A 223 -17.35 -8.41 10.75
C MET A 223 -18.81 -8.23 11.17
N ARG A 224 -19.14 -8.49 12.45
CA ARG A 224 -20.49 -8.20 12.96
C ARG A 224 -20.83 -6.71 12.98
N TYR A 225 -19.83 -5.86 13.13
CA TYR A 225 -19.98 -4.41 13.06
C TYR A 225 -20.11 -3.92 11.61
N MET A 226 -19.23 -4.39 10.71
CA MET A 226 -19.21 -3.93 9.31
C MET A 226 -20.33 -4.54 8.45
N VAL A 227 -20.66 -5.82 8.64
CA VAL A 227 -21.53 -6.60 7.74
C VAL A 227 -22.82 -7.04 8.42
N GLY A 228 -22.78 -7.28 9.73
CA GLY A 228 -23.94 -7.72 10.51
C GLY A 228 -23.80 -9.11 11.12
N LYS A 229 -24.83 -9.56 11.84
CA LYS A 229 -24.78 -10.79 12.66
C LYS A 229 -24.50 -12.06 11.82
N ASP A 230 -25.03 -12.08 10.59
CA ASP A 230 -25.00 -13.23 9.69
C ASP A 230 -23.89 -13.12 8.63
N TRP A 231 -22.83 -12.34 8.91
CA TRP A 231 -21.72 -12.13 7.96
C TRP A 231 -21.08 -13.42 7.44
N ARG A 232 -21.16 -14.51 8.21
CA ARG A 232 -20.60 -15.83 7.80
C ARG A 232 -21.31 -16.40 6.59
N ASP A 233 -22.57 -16.03 6.35
CA ASP A 233 -23.36 -16.52 5.21
C ASP A 233 -22.87 -15.95 3.88
N PHE A 234 -22.05 -14.90 3.91
CA PHE A 234 -21.39 -14.36 2.73
C PHE A 234 -20.22 -15.24 2.27
N PHE A 235 -19.58 -15.97 3.18
CA PHE A 235 -18.34 -16.70 2.92
C PHE A 235 -18.57 -18.21 2.81
N ASP A 236 -18.13 -18.79 1.71
CA ASP A 236 -18.09 -20.24 1.51
C ASP A 236 -16.99 -20.89 2.37
N VAL A 237 -15.89 -20.17 2.65
CA VAL A 237 -14.80 -20.63 3.54
C VAL A 237 -14.24 -19.47 4.37
N VAL A 238 -14.10 -19.67 5.68
CA VAL A 238 -13.43 -18.71 6.57
C VAL A 238 -12.25 -19.40 7.27
N ILE A 239 -11.05 -18.85 7.11
CA ILE A 239 -9.81 -19.36 7.71
C ILE A 239 -9.18 -18.26 8.56
N VAL A 240 -9.07 -18.52 9.87
CA VAL A 240 -8.45 -17.64 10.86
C VAL A 240 -7.11 -18.20 11.34
N GLN A 241 -6.24 -17.33 11.88
CA GLN A 241 -4.89 -17.71 12.31
C GLN A 241 -4.18 -18.61 11.26
N ALA A 242 -4.27 -18.20 10.00
CA ALA A 242 -3.77 -18.97 8.85
C ALA A 242 -2.25 -19.18 8.90
N ASP A 243 -1.52 -18.26 9.56
CA ASP A 243 -0.06 -18.21 9.61
C ASP A 243 0.58 -17.93 8.24
N LYS A 244 0.03 -16.97 7.49
CA LYS A 244 0.65 -16.42 6.27
C LYS A 244 2.03 -15.84 6.62
N PRO A 245 3.07 -16.06 5.78
CA PRO A 245 3.03 -16.70 4.46
C PRO A 245 3.11 -18.25 4.47
N HIS A 246 3.30 -18.91 5.61
CA HIS A 246 3.42 -20.38 5.66
C HIS A 246 2.16 -21.08 5.14
N PHE A 247 0.99 -20.50 5.32
CA PHE A 247 -0.24 -21.00 4.69
C PHE A 247 -0.09 -21.24 3.17
N PHE A 248 0.60 -20.33 2.47
CA PHE A 248 0.78 -20.41 1.02
C PHE A 248 2.00 -21.24 0.62
N ASN A 249 3.03 -21.27 1.47
CA ASN A 249 4.35 -21.79 1.12
C ASN A 249 4.66 -23.19 1.68
N ASP A 250 3.91 -23.63 2.68
CA ASP A 250 4.11 -24.89 3.38
C ASP A 250 2.87 -25.78 3.25
N CYS A 251 3.04 -27.08 3.49
CA CYS A 251 1.98 -28.09 3.52
C CYS A 251 1.85 -28.79 4.88
N VAL A 252 2.53 -28.29 5.92
CA VAL A 252 2.61 -28.96 7.23
C VAL A 252 1.33 -28.83 8.06
N LYS A 253 0.69 -27.65 8.09
CA LYS A 253 -0.40 -27.38 9.03
C LYS A 253 -1.75 -27.88 8.50
N PRO A 254 -2.45 -28.80 9.20
CA PRO A 254 -3.77 -29.23 8.79
C PRO A 254 -4.85 -28.23 9.22
N PHE A 255 -6.01 -28.26 8.55
CA PHE A 255 -7.18 -27.51 8.99
C PHE A 255 -7.73 -28.04 10.33
N ARG A 256 -8.24 -27.12 11.14
CA ARG A 256 -9.02 -27.42 12.35
C ARG A 256 -10.33 -26.63 12.31
N ARG A 257 -11.46 -27.27 12.61
CA ARG A 257 -12.75 -26.59 12.69
C ARG A 257 -12.87 -25.88 14.04
N LEU A 258 -13.43 -24.68 14.03
CA LEU A 258 -13.84 -23.98 15.24
C LEU A 258 -15.35 -24.16 15.43
N ASP A 259 -15.79 -24.34 16.67
CA ASP A 259 -17.21 -24.30 16.99
C ASP A 259 -17.73 -22.86 17.11
N SER A 260 -19.01 -22.72 17.49
CA SER A 260 -19.66 -21.42 17.66
C SER A 260 -19.03 -20.54 18.74
N ASN A 261 -18.38 -21.14 19.74
CA ASN A 261 -17.68 -20.44 20.82
C ASN A 261 -16.25 -20.07 20.43
N GLY A 262 -15.74 -20.63 19.33
CA GLY A 262 -14.37 -20.44 18.85
C GLY A 262 -13.39 -21.50 19.36
N ASP A 263 -13.88 -22.59 19.97
CA ASP A 263 -13.06 -23.67 20.48
C ASP A 263 -12.70 -24.68 19.39
N LEU A 264 -11.52 -25.30 19.54
CA LEU A 264 -10.99 -26.22 18.54
C LEU A 264 -11.68 -27.58 18.58
N GLN A 265 -12.16 -27.99 17.41
CA GLN A 265 -12.64 -29.34 17.13
C GLN A 265 -11.53 -30.13 16.44
N TRP A 266 -11.25 -31.33 16.95
CA TRP A 266 -10.13 -32.19 16.52
C TRP A 266 -10.48 -33.17 15.39
N ASP A 267 -11.66 -33.01 14.80
CA ASP A 267 -12.12 -33.83 13.68
C ASP A 267 -11.23 -33.67 12.45
N LYS A 268 -11.07 -34.76 11.70
CA LYS A 268 -10.44 -34.70 10.38
C LYS A 268 -11.33 -33.95 9.40
N ILE A 269 -10.78 -32.91 8.79
CA ILE A 269 -11.49 -32.10 7.79
C ILE A 269 -11.40 -32.77 6.42
N ASN A 270 -12.52 -33.33 5.96
CA ASN A 270 -12.65 -33.93 4.62
C ASN A 270 -13.32 -33.00 3.60
N LYS A 271 -13.98 -31.93 4.08
CA LYS A 271 -14.64 -30.92 3.26
C LYS A 271 -14.68 -29.59 4.02
N LEU A 272 -14.60 -28.48 3.28
CA LEU A 272 -14.85 -27.15 3.80
C LEU A 272 -16.32 -26.78 3.57
N GLU A 273 -17.02 -26.42 4.63
CA GLU A 273 -18.46 -26.18 4.66
C GLU A 273 -18.76 -24.69 4.85
N LYS A 274 -19.77 -24.21 4.12
CA LYS A 274 -20.22 -22.82 4.18
C LYS A 274 -20.69 -22.46 5.59
N GLY A 275 -20.34 -21.27 6.06
CA GLY A 275 -20.67 -20.78 7.40
C GLY A 275 -19.80 -21.35 8.54
N GLN A 276 -19.00 -22.39 8.27
CA GLN A 276 -18.04 -22.92 9.23
C GLN A 276 -16.73 -22.12 9.21
N VAL A 277 -16.06 -22.10 10.37
CA VAL A 277 -14.80 -21.39 10.55
C VAL A 277 -13.70 -22.40 10.80
N TYR A 278 -12.58 -22.19 10.12
CA TYR A 278 -11.41 -23.05 10.20
C TYR A 278 -10.22 -22.25 10.74
N LYS A 279 -9.33 -22.94 11.44
CA LYS A 279 -8.06 -22.42 11.93
C LYS A 279 -6.91 -23.09 11.18
N GLN A 280 -5.85 -22.34 10.89
CA GLN A 280 -4.66 -22.83 10.19
C GLN A 280 -5.00 -23.45 8.82
N GLY A 281 -4.41 -24.59 8.47
CA GLY A 281 -4.45 -25.18 7.14
C GLY A 281 -3.29 -24.77 6.27
N ASN A 282 -3.39 -25.17 5.00
CA ASN A 282 -2.40 -24.89 3.98
C ASN A 282 -3.09 -24.79 2.61
N LEU A 283 -2.45 -24.08 1.68
CA LEU A 283 -2.98 -23.84 0.35
C LEU A 283 -3.17 -25.14 -0.45
N PHE A 284 -2.28 -26.12 -0.30
CA PHE A 284 -2.40 -27.40 -1.03
C PHE A 284 -3.72 -28.11 -0.69
N ASP A 285 -4.03 -28.27 0.59
CA ASP A 285 -5.29 -28.83 1.06
C ASP A 285 -6.47 -27.93 0.71
N PHE A 286 -6.33 -26.61 0.80
CA PHE A 286 -7.37 -25.68 0.37
C PHE A 286 -7.78 -25.91 -1.09
N LEU A 287 -6.79 -25.97 -2.02
CA LEU A 287 -7.02 -26.22 -3.44
C LEU A 287 -7.59 -27.62 -3.71
N ARG A 288 -7.21 -28.61 -2.90
CA ARG A 288 -7.72 -29.99 -2.99
C ARG A 288 -9.18 -30.09 -2.53
N LEU A 289 -9.52 -29.43 -1.43
CA LEU A 289 -10.84 -29.50 -0.80
C LEU A 289 -11.88 -28.62 -1.51
N THR A 290 -11.46 -27.47 -2.07
CA THR A 290 -12.37 -26.53 -2.77
C THR A 290 -12.45 -26.79 -4.27
N GLY A 291 -11.37 -27.30 -4.87
CA GLY A 291 -11.24 -27.36 -6.33
C GLY A 291 -11.05 -26.00 -7.01
N TRP A 292 -10.93 -24.90 -6.26
CA TRP A 292 -10.74 -23.56 -6.81
C TRP A 292 -9.31 -23.37 -7.27
N ARG A 293 -9.07 -23.23 -8.57
CA ARG A 293 -7.72 -23.19 -9.15
C ARG A 293 -7.60 -22.17 -10.28
N GLY A 294 -6.36 -21.73 -10.50
CA GLY A 294 -5.97 -20.90 -11.64
C GLY A 294 -6.60 -19.51 -11.65
N SER A 295 -6.77 -18.96 -12.85
CA SER A 295 -7.17 -17.57 -13.09
C SER A 295 -8.62 -17.24 -12.75
N LYS A 296 -9.43 -18.22 -12.32
CA LYS A 296 -10.81 -18.00 -11.88
C LYS A 296 -10.92 -17.48 -10.43
N VAL A 297 -9.80 -17.48 -9.71
CA VAL A 297 -9.70 -17.01 -8.32
C VAL A 297 -9.00 -15.65 -8.31
N LEU A 298 -9.61 -14.66 -7.66
CA LEU A 298 -9.01 -13.35 -7.39
C LEU A 298 -8.87 -13.14 -5.89
N TYR A 299 -7.64 -13.03 -5.40
CA TYR A 299 -7.35 -12.79 -3.99
C TYR A 299 -6.93 -11.34 -3.74
N PHE A 300 -7.58 -10.69 -2.77
CA PHE A 300 -7.26 -9.35 -2.31
C PHE A 300 -6.48 -9.38 -1.01
N GLY A 301 -5.41 -8.60 -0.95
CA GLY A 301 -4.59 -8.41 0.24
C GLY A 301 -3.88 -7.07 0.20
N ASP A 302 -3.51 -6.55 1.35
CA ASP A 302 -2.72 -5.33 1.46
C ASP A 302 -1.21 -5.64 1.49
N HIS A 303 -0.81 -6.80 2.02
CA HIS A 303 0.61 -7.13 2.18
C HIS A 303 1.19 -7.88 0.96
N LEU A 304 1.88 -7.15 0.08
CA LEU A 304 2.44 -7.66 -1.17
C LEU A 304 3.20 -9.00 -1.11
N TYR A 305 4.01 -9.25 -0.07
CA TYR A 305 4.76 -10.51 0.04
C TYR A 305 3.98 -11.64 0.71
N SER A 306 3.48 -11.44 1.94
CA SER A 306 2.78 -12.49 2.67
C SER A 306 1.49 -12.94 2.01
N ASP A 307 0.86 -12.06 1.24
CA ASP A 307 -0.46 -12.30 0.66
C ASP A 307 -0.39 -12.63 -0.83
N LEU A 308 0.36 -11.86 -1.62
CA LEU A 308 0.19 -11.86 -3.09
C LEU A 308 1.32 -12.55 -3.86
N ALA A 309 2.57 -12.43 -3.39
CA ALA A 309 3.75 -12.83 -4.16
C ALA A 309 3.72 -14.31 -4.59
N ASP A 310 3.47 -15.23 -3.65
CA ASP A 310 3.47 -16.66 -3.95
C ASP A 310 2.22 -17.10 -4.72
N LEU A 311 1.07 -16.48 -4.47
CA LEU A 311 -0.17 -16.75 -5.20
C LEU A 311 -0.02 -16.46 -6.70
N MET A 312 0.55 -15.31 -7.04
CA MET A 312 0.77 -14.92 -8.42
C MET A 312 1.90 -15.71 -9.08
N LEU A 313 3.02 -15.91 -8.39
CA LEU A 313 4.20 -16.55 -8.99
C LEU A 313 4.10 -18.08 -9.12
N ARG A 314 3.39 -18.75 -8.20
CA ARG A 314 3.42 -20.21 -8.08
C ARG A 314 2.07 -20.90 -8.32
N HIS A 315 0.96 -20.20 -8.10
CA HIS A 315 -0.36 -20.84 -8.06
C HIS A 315 -1.34 -20.33 -9.14
N GLY A 316 -0.94 -19.29 -9.89
CA GLY A 316 -1.70 -18.77 -11.03
C GLY A 316 -3.04 -18.14 -10.66
N TRP A 317 -3.22 -17.77 -9.38
CA TRP A 317 -4.37 -16.97 -8.95
C TRP A 317 -4.19 -15.53 -9.44
N ARG A 318 -5.31 -14.87 -9.70
CA ARG A 318 -5.33 -13.42 -9.92
C ARG A 318 -5.19 -12.72 -8.57
N THR A 319 -4.57 -11.54 -8.58
CA THR A 319 -4.23 -10.81 -7.34
C THR A 319 -4.63 -9.34 -7.41
N GLY A 320 -5.26 -8.85 -6.34
CA GLY A 320 -5.64 -7.45 -6.17
C GLY A 320 -4.97 -6.85 -4.93
N ALA A 321 -4.17 -5.80 -5.10
CA ALA A 321 -3.54 -5.14 -3.96
C ALA A 321 -4.38 -3.97 -3.43
N ILE A 322 -4.59 -3.93 -2.12
CA ILE A 322 -5.19 -2.77 -1.43
C ILE A 322 -4.06 -1.87 -0.92
N VAL A 323 -4.03 -0.62 -1.41
CA VAL A 323 -2.98 0.37 -1.12
C VAL A 323 -3.64 1.69 -0.69
N PRO A 324 -4.03 1.84 0.59
CA PRO A 324 -4.78 3.01 1.07
C PRO A 324 -4.10 4.35 0.80
N GLU A 325 -2.76 4.38 0.79
CA GLU A 325 -1.95 5.58 0.52
C GLU A 325 -2.20 6.18 -0.88
N LEU A 326 -2.72 5.38 -1.81
CA LEU A 326 -3.05 5.79 -3.18
C LEU A 326 -4.09 6.93 -3.21
N GLU A 327 -5.01 6.98 -2.23
CA GLU A 327 -6.02 8.04 -2.18
C GLU A 327 -5.36 9.41 -1.96
N THR A 328 -4.47 9.51 -0.96
CA THR A 328 -3.74 10.75 -0.66
C THR A 328 -2.81 11.13 -1.81
N GLU A 329 -2.11 10.16 -2.40
CA GLU A 329 -1.28 10.39 -3.59
C GLU A 329 -2.09 10.96 -4.76
N THR A 330 -3.27 10.38 -5.03
CA THR A 330 -4.15 10.85 -6.11
C THR A 330 -4.64 12.28 -5.86
N LYS A 331 -5.00 12.61 -4.61
CA LYS A 331 -5.39 13.98 -4.21
C LYS A 331 -4.25 14.98 -4.47
N ILE A 332 -3.01 14.62 -4.16
CA ILE A 332 -1.84 15.48 -4.40
C ILE A 332 -1.57 15.65 -5.89
N VAL A 333 -1.61 14.56 -6.66
CA VAL A 333 -1.38 14.59 -8.12
C VAL A 333 -2.41 15.48 -8.83
N ASN A 334 -3.64 15.49 -8.33
CA ASN A 334 -4.72 16.34 -8.84
C ASN A 334 -4.58 17.84 -8.53
N THR A 335 -3.61 18.23 -7.69
CA THR A 335 -3.39 19.65 -7.41
C THR A 335 -2.81 20.36 -8.64
N GLU A 336 -3.23 21.60 -8.85
CA GLU A 336 -2.69 22.46 -9.91
C GLU A 336 -1.18 22.66 -9.73
N GLN A 337 -0.74 22.86 -8.49
CA GLN A 337 0.66 23.03 -8.13
C GLN A 337 1.53 21.84 -8.59
N TYR A 338 1.08 20.61 -8.32
CA TYR A 338 1.80 19.42 -8.74
C TYR A 338 1.82 19.30 -10.27
N SER A 339 0.66 19.48 -10.91
CA SER A 339 0.49 19.33 -12.36
C SER A 339 1.33 20.34 -13.15
N GLN A 340 1.34 21.61 -12.73
CA GLN A 340 2.16 22.66 -13.35
C GLN A 340 3.65 22.41 -13.13
N ALA A 341 4.05 22.08 -11.89
CA ALA A 341 5.45 21.80 -11.57
C ALA A 341 5.99 20.60 -12.35
N LEU A 342 5.20 19.53 -12.51
CA LEU A 342 5.59 18.35 -13.27
C LEU A 342 5.68 18.65 -14.78
N THR A 343 4.70 19.36 -15.34
CA THR A 343 4.71 19.77 -16.76
C THR A 343 5.94 20.62 -17.06
N TRP A 344 6.22 21.60 -16.21
CA TRP A 344 7.39 22.45 -16.36
C TRP A 344 8.69 21.67 -16.18
N LEU A 345 8.77 20.75 -15.22
CA LEU A 345 9.92 19.87 -15.03
C LEU A 345 10.24 19.02 -16.28
N GLN A 346 9.20 18.53 -16.98
CA GLN A 346 9.35 17.78 -18.23
C GLN A 346 9.84 18.68 -19.37
N ALA A 347 9.22 19.85 -19.55
CA ALA A 347 9.63 20.84 -20.56
C ALA A 347 11.08 21.27 -20.35
N LEU A 348 11.45 21.63 -19.12
CA LEU A 348 12.80 22.04 -18.74
C LEU A 348 13.84 20.93 -18.98
N THR A 349 13.47 19.67 -18.73
CA THR A 349 14.35 18.54 -19.02
C THR A 349 14.61 18.40 -20.54
N GLY A 350 13.57 18.54 -21.37
CA GLY A 350 13.74 18.51 -22.83
C GLY A 350 14.55 19.71 -23.37
N LEU A 351 14.42 20.89 -22.76
CA LEU A 351 15.24 22.06 -23.09
C LEU A 351 16.71 21.83 -22.73
N LEU A 352 16.99 21.30 -21.53
CA LEU A 352 18.35 20.95 -21.10
C LEU A 352 19.01 19.93 -22.02
N GLU A 353 18.28 18.93 -22.52
CA GLU A 353 18.81 17.94 -23.46
C GLU A 353 19.27 18.58 -24.78
N ARG A 354 18.50 19.55 -25.30
CA ARG A 354 18.84 20.26 -26.55
C ARG A 354 19.95 21.28 -26.37
N MET A 355 19.95 21.99 -25.24
CA MET A 355 20.88 23.11 -25.02
C MET A 355 22.30 22.68 -24.67
N GLN A 356 22.53 21.42 -24.28
CA GLN A 356 23.86 20.90 -23.96
C GLN A 356 24.88 20.95 -25.12
N MET A 357 24.41 21.16 -26.35
CA MET A 357 25.27 21.28 -27.53
C MET A 357 25.99 22.64 -27.62
N PHE A 358 25.48 23.68 -26.96
CA PHE A 358 26.03 25.03 -27.01
C PHE A 358 27.13 25.22 -25.94
N ARG A 359 28.27 25.80 -26.34
CA ARG A 359 29.48 25.93 -25.51
C ARG A 359 29.86 27.37 -25.18
N ASP A 360 29.14 28.34 -25.73
CA ASP A 360 29.38 29.76 -25.44
C ASP A 360 29.05 30.11 -23.98
N PRO A 361 29.73 31.11 -23.39
CA PRO A 361 29.57 31.46 -21.98
C PRO A 361 28.13 31.79 -21.58
N GLU A 362 27.37 32.45 -22.45
CA GLU A 362 25.98 32.84 -22.19
C GLU A 362 25.07 31.61 -22.09
N SER A 363 25.16 30.70 -23.05
CA SER A 363 24.41 29.43 -23.04
C SER A 363 24.79 28.55 -21.85
N GLN A 364 26.06 28.53 -21.45
CA GLN A 364 26.52 27.81 -20.27
C GLN A 364 25.93 28.39 -18.97
N GLN A 365 25.79 29.71 -18.88
CA GLN A 365 25.12 30.34 -17.73
C GLN A 365 23.64 29.94 -17.67
N VAL A 366 22.92 30.01 -18.79
CA VAL A 366 21.50 29.59 -18.86
C VAL A 366 21.33 28.11 -18.48
N LEU A 367 22.22 27.24 -18.95
CA LEU A 367 22.21 25.82 -18.58
C LEU A 367 22.36 25.62 -17.06
N GLN A 368 23.24 26.38 -16.40
CA GLN A 368 23.41 26.29 -14.95
C GLN A 368 22.16 26.75 -14.19
N ASP A 369 21.55 27.85 -14.63
CA ASP A 369 20.32 28.38 -14.03
C ASP A 369 19.17 27.39 -14.16
N TRP A 370 19.00 26.77 -15.33
CA TRP A 370 17.99 25.73 -15.56
C TRP A 370 18.27 24.43 -14.80
N VAL A 371 19.54 24.05 -14.61
CA VAL A 371 19.89 22.91 -13.75
C VAL A 371 19.49 23.18 -12.30
N LYS A 372 19.71 24.39 -11.81
CA LYS A 372 19.30 24.81 -10.46
C LYS A 372 17.76 24.82 -10.33
N GLU A 373 17.07 25.45 -11.28
CA GLU A 373 15.60 25.48 -11.30
C GLU A 373 15.00 24.06 -11.34
N ARG A 374 15.59 23.17 -12.13
CA ARG A 374 15.20 21.76 -12.18
C ARG A 374 15.36 21.05 -10.84
N GLN A 375 16.41 21.36 -10.07
CA GLN A 375 16.61 20.82 -8.72
C GLN A 375 15.55 21.34 -7.75
N GLU A 376 15.22 22.63 -7.82
CA GLU A 376 14.19 23.26 -7.00
C GLU A 376 12.80 22.66 -7.28
N LEU A 377 12.44 22.47 -8.56
CA LEU A 377 11.19 21.81 -8.96
C LEU A 377 11.12 20.35 -8.50
N ARG A 378 12.25 19.62 -8.55
CA ARG A 378 12.33 18.25 -8.02
C ARG A 378 12.11 18.21 -6.50
N ALA A 379 12.67 19.17 -5.76
CA ALA A 379 12.45 19.28 -4.32
C ALA A 379 10.99 19.65 -4.02
N LEU A 380 10.42 20.61 -4.75
CA LEU A 380 9.02 21.02 -4.63
C LEU A 380 8.09 19.83 -4.83
N THR A 381 8.17 19.17 -5.98
CA THR A 381 7.30 18.03 -6.34
C THR A 381 7.44 16.86 -5.39
N LYS A 382 8.64 16.59 -4.85
CA LYS A 382 8.85 15.59 -3.78
C LYS A 382 8.10 15.99 -2.50
N ASN A 383 8.27 17.24 -2.07
CA ASN A 383 7.81 17.72 -0.76
C ASN A 383 6.29 17.93 -0.69
N LEU A 384 5.59 17.92 -1.82
CA LEU A 384 4.12 17.89 -1.87
C LEU A 384 3.53 16.58 -1.32
N PHE A 385 4.31 15.50 -1.28
CA PHE A 385 3.95 14.25 -0.62
C PHE A 385 4.46 14.24 0.82
N ASN A 386 5.19 13.19 1.22
CA ASN A 386 5.92 13.18 2.46
C ASN A 386 7.18 14.07 2.34
N PRO A 387 7.40 15.09 3.19
CA PRO A 387 8.57 15.97 3.07
C PRO A 387 9.92 15.25 3.18
N GLN A 388 10.00 14.22 4.02
CA GLN A 388 11.21 13.43 4.27
C GLN A 388 11.49 12.47 3.11
N PHE A 389 10.49 11.67 2.72
CA PHE A 389 10.65 10.53 1.81
C PHE A 389 9.93 10.66 0.46
N GLY A 390 9.06 11.64 0.28
CA GLY A 390 8.26 11.84 -0.94
C GLY A 390 7.20 10.77 -1.17
N SER A 391 6.75 10.64 -2.43
CA SER A 391 5.75 9.64 -2.87
C SER A 391 6.17 8.19 -2.58
N ILE A 392 5.24 7.33 -2.15
CA ILE A 392 5.50 5.89 -2.00
C ILE A 392 5.77 5.20 -3.34
N PHE A 393 5.32 5.78 -4.46
CA PHE A 393 5.41 5.15 -5.78
C PHE A 393 6.61 5.62 -6.61
N ARG A 394 7.16 6.81 -6.35
CA ARG A 394 8.21 7.40 -7.22
C ARG A 394 9.38 8.05 -6.46
N THR A 395 10.57 7.94 -7.05
CA THR A 395 11.81 8.63 -6.66
C THR A 395 12.26 9.57 -7.78
N CYS A 396 11.70 10.79 -7.81
CA CYS A 396 11.86 11.77 -8.90
C CYS A 396 11.44 11.21 -10.28
N HIS A 397 12.30 10.43 -10.93
CA HIS A 397 12.10 9.85 -12.25
C HIS A 397 11.71 8.36 -12.19
N ASN A 398 12.35 7.57 -11.31
CA ASN A 398 12.15 6.12 -11.28
C ASN A 398 10.98 5.71 -10.37
N PRO A 399 10.28 4.61 -10.69
CA PRO A 399 9.40 3.96 -9.72
C PRO A 399 10.20 3.51 -8.50
N THR A 400 9.58 3.53 -7.33
CA THR A 400 10.19 2.98 -6.11
C THR A 400 10.32 1.47 -6.20
N TYR A 401 11.17 0.89 -5.34
CA TYR A 401 11.20 -0.55 -5.18
C TYR A 401 9.81 -1.11 -4.80
N PHE A 402 9.06 -0.38 -3.94
CA PHE A 402 7.68 -0.71 -3.60
C PHE A 402 6.78 -0.77 -4.85
N SER A 403 6.80 0.27 -5.69
CA SER A 403 6.03 0.32 -6.94
C SER A 403 6.40 -0.83 -7.89
N ARG A 404 7.69 -1.15 -8.04
CA ARG A 404 8.12 -2.29 -8.86
C ARG A 404 7.56 -3.63 -8.36
N ARG A 405 7.51 -3.82 -7.03
CA ARG A 405 6.96 -5.04 -6.41
C ARG A 405 5.45 -5.09 -6.52
N LEU A 406 4.76 -3.96 -6.30
CA LEU A 406 3.32 -3.84 -6.51
C LEU A 406 2.96 -4.27 -7.94
N CYS A 407 3.60 -3.69 -8.96
CA CYS A 407 3.36 -4.06 -10.35
C CYS A 407 3.68 -5.52 -10.69
N ARG A 408 4.64 -6.13 -9.96
CA ARG A 408 5.03 -7.53 -10.17
C ARG A 408 4.07 -8.53 -9.53
N PHE A 409 3.43 -8.15 -8.43
CA PHE A 409 2.68 -9.06 -7.55
C PHE A 409 1.18 -8.81 -7.52
N SER A 410 0.69 -7.82 -8.25
CA SER A 410 -0.74 -7.58 -8.39
C SER A 410 -1.14 -7.41 -9.85
N ASP A 411 -2.24 -8.04 -10.24
CA ASP A 411 -2.88 -7.80 -11.53
C ASP A 411 -3.58 -6.44 -11.54
N VAL A 412 -4.21 -6.10 -10.41
CA VAL A 412 -4.85 -4.81 -10.16
C VAL A 412 -4.48 -4.28 -8.79
N TYR A 413 -4.56 -2.97 -8.62
CA TYR A 413 -4.43 -2.33 -7.32
C TYR A 413 -5.37 -1.14 -7.19
N MET A 414 -5.77 -0.85 -5.96
CA MET A 414 -6.77 0.17 -5.65
C MET A 414 -6.59 0.70 -4.23
N ALA A 415 -7.17 1.87 -3.94
CA ALA A 415 -7.06 2.48 -2.61
C ALA A 415 -7.89 1.75 -1.54
N SER A 416 -9.04 1.21 -1.95
CA SER A 416 -9.99 0.52 -1.07
C SER A 416 -10.75 -0.51 -1.88
N LEU A 417 -11.21 -1.59 -1.23
CA LEU A 417 -12.06 -2.59 -1.87
C LEU A 417 -13.35 -1.99 -2.46
N SER A 418 -13.85 -0.90 -1.87
CA SER A 418 -15.02 -0.17 -2.34
C SER A 418 -14.88 0.46 -3.73
N CYS A 419 -13.66 0.51 -4.28
CA CYS A 419 -13.44 0.88 -5.68
C CYS A 419 -14.15 -0.08 -6.65
N LEU A 420 -14.35 -1.36 -6.26
CA LEU A 420 -15.09 -2.34 -7.07
C LEU A 420 -16.54 -1.93 -7.32
N LEU A 421 -17.14 -1.11 -6.45
CA LEU A 421 -18.52 -0.63 -6.63
C LEU A 421 -18.67 0.25 -7.89
N ASN A 422 -17.59 0.83 -8.40
CA ASN A 422 -17.60 1.65 -9.61
C ASN A 422 -17.63 0.85 -10.91
N TYR A 423 -17.50 -0.47 -10.85
CA TYR A 423 -17.34 -1.31 -12.03
C TYR A 423 -18.36 -2.42 -12.03
N ASP A 424 -18.91 -2.73 -13.20
CA ASP A 424 -19.71 -3.92 -13.39
C ASP A 424 -18.86 -5.18 -13.31
N LEU A 425 -19.46 -6.28 -12.85
CA LEU A 425 -18.76 -7.55 -12.73
C LEU A 425 -18.48 -8.21 -14.09
N ASN A 426 -18.91 -7.61 -15.21
CA ASN A 426 -18.50 -7.98 -16.56
C ASN A 426 -17.34 -7.12 -17.10
N TYR A 427 -16.87 -6.13 -16.31
CA TYR A 427 -15.84 -5.20 -16.74
C TYR A 427 -14.50 -5.91 -16.92
N THR A 428 -13.78 -5.52 -17.96
CA THR A 428 -12.42 -6.00 -18.24
C THR A 428 -11.43 -4.85 -18.13
N PHE A 429 -10.47 -5.01 -17.22
CA PHE A 429 -9.38 -4.06 -17.07
C PHE A 429 -8.26 -4.40 -18.03
N TYR A 430 -7.75 -3.39 -18.73
CA TYR A 430 -6.62 -3.49 -19.63
C TYR A 430 -5.46 -2.63 -19.11
N PRO A 431 -4.22 -3.16 -19.10
CA PRO A 431 -3.06 -2.41 -18.65
C PRO A 431 -2.70 -1.32 -19.67
N ARG A 432 -2.09 -0.25 -19.18
CA ARG A 432 -1.57 0.81 -20.07
C ARG A 432 -0.28 0.37 -20.72
N ARG A 433 -0.15 0.58 -22.03
CA ARG A 433 1.10 0.38 -22.76
C ARG A 433 2.11 1.44 -22.32
N THR A 434 3.15 1.01 -21.59
CA THR A 434 4.26 1.90 -21.24
C THR A 434 5.27 1.89 -22.39
N PRO A 435 5.49 3.01 -23.09
CA PRO A 435 6.41 3.03 -24.22
C PRO A 435 7.85 2.79 -23.75
N LEU A 436 8.61 2.00 -24.52
CA LEU A 436 10.04 1.85 -24.31
C LEU A 436 10.78 3.12 -24.78
N GLN A 437 12.00 3.33 -24.28
CA GLN A 437 12.79 4.55 -24.59
C GLN A 437 13.08 4.73 -26.09
N HIS A 438 13.07 3.66 -26.88
CA HIS A 438 13.28 3.70 -28.33
C HIS A 438 11.96 3.67 -29.14
N GLU A 439 10.81 3.69 -28.47
CA GLU A 439 9.51 3.76 -29.12
C GLU A 439 9.07 5.22 -29.23
N ALA A 440 8.49 5.59 -30.37
CA ALA A 440 7.96 6.92 -30.56
C ALA A 440 6.83 7.18 -29.53
N PRO A 441 6.83 8.32 -28.83
CA PRO A 441 5.75 8.67 -27.92
C PRO A 441 4.47 8.91 -28.74
N LEU A 442 3.56 7.95 -28.75
CA LEU A 442 2.21 8.13 -29.28
C LEU A 442 1.41 8.93 -28.24
N TRP A 443 1.28 10.24 -28.47
CA TRP A 443 0.53 11.17 -27.59
C TRP A 443 -0.92 10.70 -27.32
N MET A 444 -1.53 9.93 -28.24
CA MET A 444 -2.93 9.47 -28.14
C MET A 444 -3.19 8.46 -27.01
N ASP A 445 -2.23 7.61 -26.64
CA ASP A 445 -2.47 6.58 -25.60
C ASP A 445 -2.72 7.19 -24.21
N GLN A 446 -2.18 8.39 -23.95
CA GLN A 446 -2.38 9.12 -22.70
C GLN A 446 -3.75 9.82 -22.64
N LEU A 447 -4.28 10.33 -23.76
CA LEU A 447 -5.56 11.03 -23.82
C LEU A 447 -6.77 10.08 -23.83
N CYS A 448 -6.70 8.98 -24.58
CA CYS A 448 -7.85 8.09 -24.78
C CYS A 448 -8.16 7.18 -23.57
N THR A 449 -7.20 6.98 -22.66
CA THR A 449 -7.34 6.03 -21.53
C THR A 449 -7.24 6.66 -20.14
N GLY A 450 -6.99 7.98 -20.06
CA GLY A 450 -6.83 8.74 -18.82
C GLY A 450 -8.06 9.55 -18.41
N CYS A 451 -8.74 10.17 -19.38
CA CYS A 451 -9.77 11.18 -19.10
C CYS A 451 -11.22 10.69 -19.28
N MET A 452 -11.44 9.54 -19.95
CA MET A 452 -12.78 9.02 -20.28
C MET A 452 -13.00 7.55 -19.87
N LYS A 453 -12.45 7.10 -18.73
CA LYS A 453 -12.86 5.79 -18.19
C LYS A 453 -14.13 5.95 -17.33
N THR A 454 -15.24 5.69 -18.02
CA THR A 454 -16.59 5.31 -17.54
C THR A 454 -17.43 6.38 -16.84
N PRO A 455 -18.74 6.49 -17.19
CA PRO A 455 -19.68 7.33 -16.49
C PRO A 455 -19.80 6.83 -15.05
N PHE A 456 -19.69 7.76 -14.11
CA PHE A 456 -19.97 7.54 -12.70
C PHE A 456 -21.37 6.91 -12.58
N LEU A 457 -21.49 5.72 -11.98
CA LEU A 457 -22.79 5.17 -11.57
C LEU A 457 -23.29 6.04 -10.41
N GLU A 458 -24.00 7.12 -10.72
CA GLU A 458 -24.57 8.06 -9.73
C GLU A 458 -25.38 7.33 -8.64
N GLU A 459 -26.00 6.20 -8.99
CA GLU A 459 -26.85 5.41 -8.09
C GLU A 459 -26.15 4.92 -6.81
N MET A 460 -24.81 4.78 -6.80
CA MET A 460 -24.06 4.32 -5.61
C MET A 460 -23.29 5.43 -4.89
N ALA A 461 -23.40 6.68 -5.33
CA ALA A 461 -22.74 7.82 -4.69
C ALA A 461 -23.23 8.04 -3.25
N HIS A 462 -24.49 7.67 -2.97
CA HIS A 462 -25.12 7.85 -1.66
C HIS A 462 -24.58 6.93 -0.55
N ILE A 463 -23.80 5.90 -0.91
CA ILE A 463 -23.21 4.94 0.04
C ILE A 463 -21.78 5.36 0.43
N ARG A 464 -21.21 6.38 -0.22
CA ARG A 464 -19.83 6.86 -0.01
C ARG A 464 -19.74 8.09 0.88
#